data_AF-A0A5J4DPL3-F1
#
_entry.id   AF-A0A5J4DPL3-F1
#
_cell.length_a   1.000
_cell.length_b   1.000
_cell.length_c   1.000
_cell.angle_alpha   90.00
_cell.angle_beta   90.00
_cell.angle_gamma   90.00
#
_symmetry.space_group_name_H-M   'P 1'
#
loop_
_entity.id
_entity.type
_entity.pdbx_description
1 polymer ?
#
loop_
_entity_poly.entity_id
_entity_poly.type
_entity_poly.pdbx_seq_one_letter_code
_entity_poly.pdbx_strand_id
1 'polypeptide(L)' 'MVWYFALLAIAVPIIVVLAKKYYAEKKAEADKKNFCFECKKAYPDNYILCPKCGIKFGT' A
#
# COMPACT_ATOMS: atom_id res chain seq x y z
N MET A 1 15.63 37.77 2.66
CA MET A 1 16.24 36.57 2.02
C MET A 1 16.36 35.39 3.00
N VAL A 2 16.81 35.57 4.25
CA VAL A 2 17.01 34.47 5.23
C VAL A 2 15.72 33.70 5.59
N TRP A 3 14.58 34.38 5.63
CA TRP A 3 13.29 33.76 6.01
C TRP A 3 12.81 32.67 5.03
N TYR A 4 13.17 32.79 3.75
CA TYR A 4 12.83 31.79 2.72
C TYR A 4 13.57 30.46 2.95
N PHE A 5 14.85 30.52 3.32
CA PHE A 5 15.64 29.33 3.63
C PHE A 5 15.14 28.63 4.91
N ALA A 6 14.69 29.40 5.91
CA ALA A 6 14.08 28.84 7.12
C ALA A 6 12.78 28.08 6.81
N LEU A 7 11.93 28.61 5.91
CA LEU A 7 10.70 27.94 5.49
C LEU A 7 10.99 26.66 4.69
N LEU A 8 11.96 26.68 3.79
CA LEU A 8 12.38 25.48 3.05
C LEU A 8 12.95 24.41 3.98
N ALA A 9 13.75 24.80 4.97
CA ALA A 9 14.34 23.86 5.94
C ALA A 9 13.28 23.12 6.77
N ILE A 10 12.10 23.71 6.98
CA ILE A 10 10.98 23.08 7.68
C ILE A 10 10.08 22.30 6.71
N ALA A 11 9.86 22.80 5.49
CA ALA A 11 9.00 22.15 4.51
C ALA A 11 9.55 20.80 4.03
N VAL A 12 10.85 20.70 3.76
CA VAL A 12 11.49 19.47 3.28
C VAL A 12 11.30 18.27 4.23
N PRO A 13 11.60 18.36 5.54
CA PRO A 13 11.41 17.22 6.44
C PRO A 13 9.93 16.84 6.59
N ILE A 14 9.00 17.80 6.55
CA ILE A 14 7.56 17.51 6.59
C ILE A 14 7.15 16.65 5.37
N ILE A 15 7.59 17.03 4.17
CA ILE A 15 7.31 16.27 2.94
C ILE A 15 7.92 14.86 3.02
N VAL A 16 9.13 14.71 3.54
CA VAL A 16 9.79 13.41 3.70
C VAL A 16 9.02 12.51 4.68
N VAL A 17 8.53 13.04 5.80
CA VAL A 17 7.72 12.30 6.77
C VAL A 17 6.39 11.87 6.16
N LEU A 18 5.71 12.76 5.45
CA LEU A 18 4.45 12.46 4.75
C LEU A 18 4.65 11.39 3.68
N ALA A 19 5.72 11.49 2.89
CA ALA A 19 6.06 10.49 1.89
C ALA A 19 6.29 9.11 2.53
N LYS A 20 7.06 9.02 3.62
CA LYS A 20 7.27 7.75 4.33
C LYS A 20 5.97 7.13 4.83
N LYS A 21 5.06 7.92 5.41
CA LYS A 21 3.74 7.43 5.83
C LYS A 21 2.94 6.89 4.64
N TYR A 22 2.87 7.66 3.55
CA TYR A 22 2.14 7.27 2.35
C TYR A 22 2.65 5.96 1.73
N TYR A 23 3.98 5.78 1.65
CA TYR A 23 4.58 4.54 1.17
C TYR A 23 4.30 3.34 2.09
N ALA A 24 4.25 3.55 3.41
CA ALA A 24 3.93 2.48 4.36
C ALA A 24 2.48 2.01 4.20
N GLU A 25 1.53 2.92 4.00
CA GLU A 25 0.13 2.60 3.74
C GLU A 25 -0.04 1.82 2.42
N LYS A 26 0.59 2.28 1.33
CA LYS A 26 0.58 1.57 0.04
C LYS A 26 1.15 0.16 0.12
N LYS A 27 2.19 -0.04 0.94
CA LYS A 27 2.79 -1.36 1.16
C LYS A 27 1.86 -2.29 1.96
N ALA A 28 1.12 -1.75 2.92
CA ALA A 28 0.13 -2.51 3.67
C ALA A 28 -1.07 -2.93 2.79
N GLU A 29 -1.48 -2.08 1.85
CA GLU A 29 -2.49 -2.44 0.84
C GLU A 29 -1.98 -3.53 -0.12
N ALA A 30 -0.72 -3.45 -0.54
CA ALA A 30 -0.13 -4.42 -1.46
C ALA A 30 0.11 -5.81 -0.83
N ASP A 31 0.26 -5.89 0.50
CA ASP A 31 0.40 -7.18 1.18
C ASP A 31 -0.94 -7.83 1.56
N LYS A 32 -2.07 -7.15 1.31
CA LYS A 32 -3.37 -7.81 1.43
C LYS A 32 -3.41 -8.97 0.45
N LYS A 33 -3.61 -10.17 0.98
CA LYS A 33 -3.71 -11.41 0.22
C LYS A 33 -5.05 -12.05 0.52
N ASN A 34 -5.78 -12.39 -0.53
CA ASN A 34 -6.97 -13.20 -0.46
C ASN A 34 -6.60 -14.68 -0.50
N PHE A 35 -7.07 -15.43 0.49
CA PHE A 35 -6.82 -16.86 0.57
C PHE A 35 -7.87 -17.64 -0.20
N CYS A 36 -7.44 -18.49 -1.14
CA CYS A 36 -8.34 -19.36 -1.88
C CYS A 36 -8.44 -20.69 -1.12
N PHE A 37 -9.61 -20.98 -0.54
CA PHE A 37 -9.85 -22.23 0.18
C PHE A 37 -9.73 -23.48 -0.72
N GLU A 38 -10.20 -23.41 -1.97
CA GLU A 38 -10.11 -24.51 -2.94
C GLU A 38 -8.65 -24.82 -3.33
N CYS A 39 -7.88 -23.79 -3.65
CA CYS A 39 -6.48 -23.96 -4.07
C CYS A 39 -5.49 -24.03 -2.90
N LYS A 40 -5.96 -23.82 -1.66
CA LYS A 40 -5.17 -23.65 -0.43
C LYS A 40 -3.97 -22.72 -0.62
N LYS A 41 -4.16 -21.65 -1.39
CA LYS A 41 -3.09 -20.74 -1.81
C LYS A 41 -3.52 -19.29 -1.63
N ALA A 42 -2.59 -18.48 -1.14
CA ALA A 42 -2.77 -17.04 -1.01
C ALA A 42 -2.48 -16.36 -2.35
N TYR A 43 -3.39 -15.48 -2.77
CA TYR A 43 -3.25 -14.63 -3.94
C TYR A 43 -3.32 -13.17 -3.50
N PRO A 44 -2.70 -12.23 -4.22
CA PRO A 44 -2.82 -10.83 -3.86
C PRO A 44 -4.28 -10.34 -3.99
N ASP A 45 -4.68 -9.40 -3.14
CA ASP A 45 -6.05 -8.91 -2.98
C ASP A 45 -6.60 -8.18 -4.22
N ASN A 46 -5.72 -7.84 -5.16
CA ASN A 46 -6.09 -7.32 -6.48
C ASN A 46 -6.88 -8.32 -7.34
N TYR A 47 -6.91 -9.61 -6.98
CA TYR A 47 -7.72 -10.62 -7.63
C TYR A 47 -9.08 -10.79 -6.93
N ILE A 48 -10.16 -10.40 -7.61
CA ILE A 48 -11.55 -10.64 -7.16
C ILE A 48 -11.92 -12.12 -7.29
N LEU A 49 -11.35 -12.81 -8.30
CA LEU A 49 -11.53 -14.24 -8.54
C LEU A 49 -10.19 -14.97 -8.55
N CYS A 50 -10.16 -16.19 -8.03
CA CYS A 50 -8.97 -17.03 -8.04
C CYS A 50 -8.59 -17.37 -9.49
N PRO A 51 -7.37 -17.04 -9.96
CA PRO A 51 -6.96 -17.27 -11.35
C PRO A 51 -6.86 -18.76 -11.71
N LYS A 52 -6.83 -19.65 -10.70
CA LYS A 52 -6.67 -21.09 -10.91
C LYS A 52 -8.00 -21.86 -10.92
N CYS A 53 -8.94 -21.51 -10.02
CA CYS A 53 -10.22 -22.22 -9.91
C CYS A 53 -11.45 -21.34 -10.22
N GLY A 54 -11.30 -20.04 -10.41
CA GLY A 54 -12.39 -19.15 -10.80
C GLY A 54 -13.39 -18.79 -9.69
N ILE A 55 -13.15 -19.19 -8.43
CA ILE A 55 -14.01 -18.81 -7.30
C ILE A 55 -13.78 -17.35 -6.88
N LYS A 56 -14.82 -16.67 -6.37
CA LYS A 56 -14.68 -15.33 -5.77
C LYS A 56 -14.06 -15.43 -4.37
N PHE A 57 -13.15 -14.53 -4.05
CA PHE A 57 -12.63 -14.37 -2.69
C PHE A 57 -13.61 -13.50 -1.89
N GLY A 58 -14.13 -14.00 -0.77
CA GLY A 58 -15.05 -13.25 0.11
C GLY A 58 -16.51 -13.73 0.11
N THR A 59 -16.74 -15.05 0.07
CA THR A 59 -18.04 -15.65 0.48
C THR A 59 -17.86 -16.39 1.80
#